data_AF-A0A5N7MPE4-F1
#
_entry.id   AF-A0A5N7MPE4-F1
#
_cell.length_a   1.000
_cell.length_b   1.000
_cell.length_c   1.000
_cell.angle_alpha   90.00
_cell.angle_beta   90.00
_cell.angle_gamma   90.00
#
_symmetry.space_group_name_H-M   'P 1'
#
loop_
_entity.id
_entity.type
_entity.pdbx_description
1 polymer ?
#
loop_
_entity_poly.entity_id
_entity_poly.type
_entity_poly.pdbx_seq_one_letter_code
_entity_poly.pdbx_strand_id
1 'polypeptide(L)'
;MTESSPLLLPKPFLGVTNSALGRTWVERCDAAQGTIALAIAQTHGLPDVLSRVLAGRGVGIHDTEGFLNPRLRDLMPDPHRLTDMEAAASRLADAVMRNEKVAIFGDYDVDGACSAALLAEYLRACGLDYAIHIPDRITEGYGPNVDAIRALKEQGADILVTVDCGTASIEPLAEAKRLGLDPIVLDHHQAPEQLPEALAIVNPNRQDDLSGLGHLCAAGVVFLSLVALNRTLRSRGFFQGRAEPDLMGSLDLVALATVADVVPLIGLNRAFVRQGLAIMKSRRRVGLAALLDTAGLAGAPESWHLGYLVGPRINAGGRIGHAALGSRLLLTEDPVQAGKLATELDRLNRERQAIEVIAVAEAEAQAMMALERMPDLPVLVTASAEWHPGVVGLISARTKERFRRPAFAFTLNQNGTATGSGRSVPGVDLGYAVRAAVEAGLAIKGGGHTMAAGVTIQAVDLERFLAFVTEKLTEPVSTMRLGDNFAVDATLTAAGAQPAVVTALERAGPFGQGQPEPVFVFPQHRLIEAREVGSGGHMRVKLRGGDGSFIGGIAFRAAGQPLGNALSQSIGNPLHVAGTLSIDRWGGNEKVEVRIMDAARPE
;
A
#
# COMPACT_ATOMS: atom_id res chain seq x y z
N MET A 1 22.75 -27.69 20.43
CA MET A 1 23.71 -26.89 19.62
C MET A 1 23.59 -27.37 18.19
N THR A 2 22.64 -26.82 17.44
CA THR A 2 22.53 -27.02 16.00
C THR A 2 23.44 -25.98 15.35
N GLU A 3 24.55 -26.43 14.76
CA GLU A 3 25.41 -25.58 13.94
C GLU A 3 24.55 -24.94 12.85
N SER A 4 24.43 -23.61 12.89
CA SER A 4 23.85 -22.83 11.81
C SER A 4 24.74 -23.02 10.59
N SER A 5 24.21 -23.71 9.58
CA SER A 5 24.82 -23.77 8.25
C SER A 5 25.19 -22.33 7.82
N PRO A 6 26.43 -22.07 7.35
CA PRO A 6 26.79 -20.74 6.91
C PRO A 6 25.82 -20.32 5.81
N LEU A 7 25.16 -19.17 6.00
CA LEU A 7 24.31 -18.56 4.98
C LEU A 7 25.16 -18.37 3.71
N LEU A 8 25.00 -19.27 2.74
CA LEU A 8 25.59 -19.11 1.41
C LEU A 8 25.02 -17.83 0.82
N LEU A 9 25.85 -16.79 0.74
CA LEU A 9 25.46 -15.54 0.09
C LEU A 9 25.06 -15.86 -1.36
N PRO A 10 23.94 -15.30 -1.85
CA PRO A 10 23.47 -15.56 -3.21
C PRO A 10 24.53 -15.12 -4.22
N LYS A 11 24.71 -15.93 -5.28
CA LYS A 11 25.68 -15.63 -6.33
C LYS A 11 25.34 -14.29 -7.02
N PRO A 12 26.28 -13.33 -7.10
CA PRO A 12 26.05 -12.07 -7.81
C PRO A 12 25.69 -12.29 -9.27
N PHE A 13 24.56 -11.74 -9.69
CA PHE A 13 24.09 -11.76 -11.07
C PHE A 13 24.97 -10.85 -11.93
N LEU A 14 25.55 -11.42 -13.00
CA LEU A 14 26.54 -10.74 -13.87
C LEU A 14 27.76 -10.18 -13.11
N GLY A 15 28.13 -10.75 -11.95
CA GLY A 15 29.25 -10.25 -11.13
C GLY A 15 28.94 -8.97 -10.35
N VAL A 16 27.73 -8.42 -10.45
CA VAL A 16 27.39 -7.14 -9.83
C VAL A 16 27.23 -7.29 -8.31
N THR A 17 28.32 -7.01 -7.58
CA THR A 17 28.35 -6.95 -6.12
C THR A 17 28.07 -5.55 -5.57
N ASN A 18 28.35 -4.51 -6.37
CA ASN A 18 28.17 -3.11 -6.00
C ASN A 18 27.63 -2.28 -7.17
N SER A 19 26.31 -2.13 -7.25
CA SER A 19 25.64 -1.29 -8.25
C SER A 19 25.82 0.21 -7.99
N ALA A 20 25.28 1.07 -8.87
CA ALA A 20 25.23 2.52 -8.69
C ALA A 20 24.48 2.94 -7.41
N LEU A 21 23.60 2.07 -6.90
CA LEU A 21 22.90 2.24 -5.63
C LEU A 21 23.49 1.39 -4.50
N GLY A 22 24.68 0.80 -4.69
CA GLY A 22 25.38 0.01 -3.69
C GLY A 22 24.68 -1.28 -3.32
N ARG A 23 24.06 -1.97 -4.30
CA ARG A 23 23.38 -3.26 -4.09
C ARG A 23 24.10 -4.36 -4.86
N THR A 24 24.03 -5.58 -4.32
CA THR A 24 24.35 -6.80 -5.06
C THR A 24 23.13 -7.20 -5.88
N TRP A 25 23.30 -7.50 -7.17
CA TRP A 25 22.22 -8.03 -8.00
C TRP A 25 22.15 -9.54 -7.83
N VAL A 26 20.94 -10.08 -7.72
CA VAL A 26 20.71 -11.53 -7.55
C VAL A 26 19.61 -12.00 -8.48
N GLU A 27 19.73 -13.23 -8.96
CA GLU A 27 18.68 -13.82 -9.78
C GLU A 27 17.48 -14.19 -8.90
N ARG A 28 16.29 -13.74 -9.30
CA ARG A 28 15.05 -14.10 -8.60
C ARG A 28 14.65 -15.55 -8.90
N CYS A 29 14.86 -16.00 -10.13
CA CYS A 29 14.57 -17.36 -10.58
C CYS A 29 15.86 -18.18 -10.47
N ASP A 30 16.04 -18.91 -9.37
CA ASP A 30 17.22 -19.75 -9.17
C ASP A 30 17.27 -20.95 -10.14
N ALA A 31 18.33 -21.76 -10.07
CA ALA A 31 18.50 -22.91 -10.96
C ALA A 31 17.37 -23.95 -10.86
N ALA A 32 16.83 -24.16 -9.66
CA ALA A 32 15.71 -25.10 -9.46
C ALA A 32 14.43 -24.54 -10.08
N GLN A 33 14.14 -23.26 -9.83
CA GLN A 33 13.01 -22.55 -10.43
C GLN A 33 13.16 -22.40 -11.95
N GLY A 34 14.39 -22.35 -12.48
CA GLY A 34 14.64 -22.36 -13.92
C GLY A 34 14.13 -23.63 -14.61
N THR A 35 14.21 -24.77 -13.92
CA THR A 35 13.62 -26.03 -14.42
C THR A 35 12.09 -25.97 -14.43
N ILE A 36 11.50 -25.35 -13.40
CA ILE A 36 10.05 -25.11 -13.34
C ILE A 36 9.61 -24.16 -14.46
N ALA A 37 10.36 -23.08 -14.70
CA ALA A 37 10.09 -22.13 -15.77
C ALA A 37 10.06 -22.80 -17.15
N LEU A 38 11.00 -23.70 -17.43
CA LEU A 38 11.02 -24.46 -18.69
C LEU A 38 9.78 -25.34 -18.82
N ALA A 39 9.39 -26.03 -17.74
CA ALA A 39 8.20 -26.87 -17.74
C ALA A 39 6.90 -26.05 -17.91
N ILE A 40 6.82 -24.86 -17.32
CA ILE A 40 5.71 -23.91 -17.52
C ILE A 40 5.63 -23.50 -19.00
N ALA A 41 6.75 -23.10 -19.59
CA ALA A 41 6.81 -22.66 -20.99
C ALA A 41 6.31 -23.77 -21.94
N GLN A 42 6.76 -25.00 -21.74
CA GLN A 42 6.39 -26.16 -22.56
C GLN A 42 4.92 -26.58 -22.37
N THR A 43 4.44 -26.60 -21.14
CA THR A 43 3.08 -27.10 -20.81
C THR A 43 1.99 -26.10 -21.20
N HIS A 44 2.23 -24.81 -20.94
CA HIS A 44 1.23 -23.75 -21.13
C HIS A 44 1.43 -22.90 -22.39
N GLY A 45 2.48 -23.18 -23.17
CA GLY A 45 2.82 -22.43 -24.38
C GLY A 45 3.13 -20.95 -24.09
N LEU A 46 3.69 -20.66 -22.92
CA LEU A 46 4.01 -19.30 -22.48
C LEU A 46 5.41 -18.89 -22.93
N PRO A 47 5.66 -17.58 -23.19
CA PRO A 47 7.00 -17.08 -23.41
C PRO A 47 7.95 -17.44 -22.25
N ASP A 48 9.20 -17.76 -22.57
CA ASP A 48 10.23 -18.11 -21.57
C ASP A 48 10.34 -17.05 -20.47
N VAL A 49 10.41 -15.78 -20.86
CA VAL A 49 10.52 -14.64 -19.94
C VAL A 49 9.36 -14.56 -18.94
N LEU A 50 8.12 -14.82 -19.38
CA LEU A 50 6.96 -14.87 -18.49
C LEU A 50 7.04 -16.09 -17.57
N SER A 51 7.46 -17.24 -18.10
CA SER A 51 7.58 -18.47 -17.32
C SER A 51 8.63 -18.35 -16.21
N ARG A 52 9.75 -17.66 -16.48
CA ARG A 52 10.77 -17.32 -15.48
C ARG A 52 10.25 -16.37 -14.40
N VAL A 53 9.49 -15.36 -14.82
CA VAL A 53 8.81 -14.42 -13.90
C VAL A 53 7.85 -15.14 -12.95
N LEU A 54 7.07 -16.10 -13.47
CA LEU A 54 6.15 -16.92 -12.68
C LEU A 54 6.91 -17.84 -11.72
N ALA A 55 7.87 -18.62 -12.22
CA ALA A 55 8.64 -19.55 -11.40
C ALA A 55 9.46 -18.86 -10.29
N GLY A 56 10.09 -17.72 -10.60
CA GLY A 56 10.81 -16.89 -9.61
C GLY A 56 9.90 -16.27 -8.54
N ARG A 57 8.57 -16.34 -8.71
CA ARG A 57 7.57 -15.96 -7.71
C ARG A 57 6.93 -17.17 -7.02
N GLY A 58 7.52 -18.36 -7.20
CA GLY A 58 7.05 -19.61 -6.61
C GLY A 58 5.80 -20.18 -7.27
N VAL A 59 5.41 -19.71 -8.46
CA VAL A 59 4.26 -20.27 -9.19
C VAL A 59 4.66 -21.60 -9.81
N GLY A 60 3.99 -22.68 -9.41
CA GLY A 60 4.20 -24.01 -9.96
C GLY A 60 3.56 -24.20 -11.34
N ILE A 61 3.89 -25.33 -11.97
CA ILE A 61 3.34 -25.72 -13.28
C ILE A 61 1.81 -25.82 -13.20
N HIS A 62 1.27 -26.40 -12.13
CA HIS A 62 -0.17 -26.58 -11.95
C HIS A 62 -0.91 -25.30 -11.54
N ASP A 63 -0.22 -24.37 -10.89
CA ASP A 63 -0.82 -23.11 -10.39
C ASP A 63 -0.84 -22.01 -11.45
N THR A 64 -0.13 -22.20 -12.57
CA THR A 64 0.09 -21.18 -13.60
C THR A 64 -1.22 -20.59 -14.15
N GLU A 65 -2.20 -21.44 -14.49
CA GLU A 65 -3.46 -20.95 -15.05
C GLU A 65 -4.26 -20.11 -14.04
N GLY A 66 -4.37 -20.60 -12.80
CA GLY A 66 -5.04 -19.90 -11.71
C GLY A 66 -4.34 -18.59 -11.35
N PHE A 67 -3.02 -18.54 -11.43
CA PHE A 67 -2.24 -17.34 -11.16
C PHE A 67 -2.45 -16.25 -12.23
N LEU A 68 -2.47 -16.64 -13.51
CA LEU A 68 -2.67 -15.73 -14.63
C LEU A 68 -4.14 -15.29 -14.79
N ASN A 69 -5.06 -16.13 -14.34
CA ASN A 69 -6.50 -15.88 -14.41
C ASN A 69 -7.19 -16.14 -13.06
N PRO A 70 -6.87 -15.37 -12.00
CA PRO A 70 -7.45 -15.57 -10.69
C PRO A 70 -8.96 -15.27 -10.75
N ARG A 71 -9.78 -16.25 -10.39
CA ARG A 71 -11.24 -16.10 -10.33
C ARG A 71 -11.71 -16.12 -8.88
N LEU A 72 -12.65 -15.23 -8.57
CA LEU A 72 -13.22 -15.17 -7.22
C LEU A 72 -13.88 -16.47 -6.80
N ARG A 73 -14.56 -17.18 -7.70
CA ARG A 73 -15.18 -18.48 -7.38
C ARG A 73 -14.19 -19.55 -6.90
N ASP A 74 -12.93 -19.44 -7.32
CA ASP A 74 -11.89 -20.43 -7.01
C ASP A 74 -11.12 -20.03 -5.73
N LEU A 75 -11.13 -18.74 -5.36
CA LEU A 75 -10.30 -18.17 -4.29
C LEU A 75 -11.08 -17.63 -3.10
N MET A 76 -12.39 -17.39 -3.24
CA MET A 76 -13.22 -16.87 -2.16
C MET A 76 -13.52 -18.01 -1.16
N PRO A 77 -13.09 -17.89 0.11
CA PRO A 77 -13.41 -18.88 1.13
C PRO A 77 -14.86 -18.74 1.60
N ASP A 78 -15.34 -19.70 2.40
CA ASP A 78 -16.52 -19.45 3.21
C ASP A 78 -16.21 -18.31 4.19
N PRO A 79 -16.97 -17.18 4.18
CA PRO A 79 -16.74 -16.08 5.11
C PRO A 79 -16.75 -16.50 6.59
N HIS A 80 -17.50 -17.54 6.97
CA HIS A 80 -17.58 -18.02 8.36
C HIS A 80 -16.27 -18.64 8.85
N ARG A 81 -15.25 -18.78 7.99
CA ARG A 81 -13.88 -19.09 8.44
C ARG A 81 -13.23 -17.94 9.22
N LEU A 82 -13.70 -16.71 9.02
CA LEU A 82 -13.30 -15.58 9.85
C LEU A 82 -14.05 -15.67 11.18
N THR A 83 -13.29 -15.53 12.27
CA THR A 83 -13.80 -15.56 13.64
C THR A 83 -14.83 -14.44 13.83
N ASP A 84 -15.91 -14.75 14.54
CA ASP A 84 -17.10 -13.89 14.76
C ASP A 84 -17.89 -13.47 13.50
N MET A 85 -17.51 -13.90 12.29
CA MET A 85 -18.22 -13.50 11.07
C MET A 85 -19.70 -13.89 11.09
N GLU A 86 -20.02 -15.09 11.58
CA GLU A 86 -21.40 -15.56 11.66
C GLU A 86 -22.22 -14.71 12.65
N ALA A 87 -21.64 -14.34 13.80
CA ALA A 87 -22.28 -13.48 14.79
C ALA A 87 -22.53 -12.07 14.22
N ALA A 88 -21.53 -11.48 13.56
CA ALA A 88 -21.64 -10.18 12.89
C ALA A 88 -22.74 -10.19 11.80
N ALA A 89 -22.69 -11.17 10.89
CA ALA A 89 -23.64 -11.28 9.80
C ALA A 89 -25.07 -11.55 10.29
N SER A 90 -25.23 -12.39 11.32
CA SER A 90 -26.53 -12.66 11.94
C SER A 90 -27.13 -11.41 12.57
N ARG A 91 -26.32 -10.64 13.31
CA ARG A 91 -26.77 -9.40 13.97
C ARG A 91 -27.11 -8.29 12.99
N LEU A 92 -26.31 -8.12 11.92
CA LEU A 92 -26.64 -7.19 10.84
C LEU A 92 -27.90 -7.62 10.08
N ALA A 93 -28.12 -8.91 9.90
CA ALA A 93 -29.36 -9.42 9.30
C ALA A 93 -30.57 -9.13 10.20
N ASP A 94 -30.44 -9.23 11.53
CA ASP A 94 -31.48 -8.81 12.46
C ASP A 94 -31.81 -7.33 12.29
N ALA A 95 -30.78 -6.48 12.17
CA ALA A 95 -30.93 -5.04 11.95
C ALA A 95 -31.76 -4.74 10.71
N VAL A 96 -31.40 -5.38 9.59
CA VAL A 96 -32.09 -5.23 8.31
C VAL A 96 -33.54 -5.72 8.39
N MET A 97 -33.78 -6.86 9.04
CA MET A 97 -35.12 -7.44 9.19
C MET A 97 -36.02 -6.59 10.11
N ARG A 98 -35.44 -5.93 11.11
CA ARG A 98 -36.16 -5.11 12.11
C ARG A 98 -36.15 -3.62 11.82
N ASN A 99 -35.50 -3.20 10.74
CA ASN A 99 -35.32 -1.80 10.35
C ASN A 99 -34.63 -0.95 11.44
N GLU A 100 -33.62 -1.52 12.09
CA GLU A 100 -32.78 -0.85 13.11
C GLU A 100 -31.75 0.08 12.46
N LYS A 101 -31.42 1.20 13.10
CA LYS A 101 -30.49 2.17 12.54
C LYS A 101 -29.04 1.79 12.81
N VAL A 102 -28.22 1.76 11.77
CA VAL A 102 -26.80 1.39 11.86
C VAL A 102 -25.92 2.63 11.83
N ALA A 103 -25.08 2.80 12.85
CA ALA A 103 -23.98 3.76 12.81
C ALA A 103 -22.71 3.10 12.27
N ILE A 104 -22.08 3.71 11.28
CA ILE A 104 -20.81 3.30 10.69
C ILE A 104 -19.73 4.27 11.19
N PHE A 105 -18.71 3.74 11.85
CA PHE A 105 -17.53 4.51 12.24
C PHE A 105 -16.35 4.05 11.38
N GLY A 106 -15.85 4.91 10.49
CA GLY A 106 -14.76 4.56 9.57
C GLY A 106 -13.48 5.35 9.82
N ASP A 107 -12.36 4.87 9.28
CA ASP A 107 -11.12 5.66 9.19
C ASP A 107 -11.14 6.64 8.01
N TYR A 108 -10.28 7.66 8.06
CA TYR A 108 -10.24 8.76 7.09
C TYR A 108 -9.48 8.43 5.81
N ASP A 109 -8.76 7.32 5.78
CA ASP A 109 -7.97 6.93 4.63
C ASP A 109 -8.81 6.22 3.56
N VAL A 110 -8.16 5.72 2.50
CA VAL A 110 -8.86 5.09 1.39
C VAL A 110 -9.54 3.79 1.80
N ASP A 111 -8.93 2.98 2.67
CA ASP A 111 -9.50 1.70 3.09
C ASP A 111 -10.74 1.94 3.97
N GLY A 112 -10.62 2.82 4.97
CA GLY A 112 -11.75 3.27 5.78
C GLY A 112 -12.88 3.90 4.96
N ALA A 113 -12.56 4.78 4.01
CA ALA A 113 -13.57 5.40 3.14
C ALA A 113 -14.27 4.39 2.22
N CYS A 114 -13.53 3.44 1.64
CA CYS A 114 -14.10 2.38 0.81
C CYS A 114 -14.95 1.41 1.65
N SER A 115 -14.47 1.04 2.83
CA SER A 115 -15.17 0.17 3.77
C SER A 115 -16.50 0.77 4.23
N ALA A 116 -16.50 2.05 4.58
CA ALA A 116 -17.72 2.78 4.96
C ALA A 116 -18.69 2.87 3.77
N ALA A 117 -18.19 3.16 2.56
CA ALA A 117 -19.01 3.24 1.36
C ALA A 117 -19.64 1.88 0.98
N LEU A 118 -18.87 0.78 1.07
CA LEU A 118 -19.35 -0.58 0.82
C LEU A 118 -20.52 -0.95 1.73
N LEU A 119 -20.36 -0.75 3.03
CA LEU A 119 -21.39 -1.06 4.01
C LEU A 119 -22.63 -0.18 3.81
N ALA A 120 -22.44 1.14 3.66
CA ALA A 120 -23.53 2.08 3.45
C ALA A 120 -24.33 1.81 2.16
N GLU A 121 -23.67 1.49 1.05
CA GLU A 121 -24.34 1.08 -0.20
C GLU A 121 -25.21 -0.15 -0.01
N TYR A 122 -24.68 -1.16 0.67
CA TYR A 122 -25.40 -2.39 0.92
C TYR A 122 -26.62 -2.17 1.84
N LEU A 123 -26.45 -1.42 2.93
CA LEU A 123 -27.54 -1.09 3.86
C LEU A 123 -28.65 -0.31 3.15
N ARG A 124 -28.27 0.68 2.35
CA ARG A 124 -29.21 1.46 1.51
C ARG A 124 -29.95 0.59 0.51
N ALA A 125 -29.27 -0.34 -0.15
CA ALA A 125 -29.89 -1.29 -1.08
C ALA A 125 -30.87 -2.25 -0.37
N CYS A 126 -30.65 -2.51 0.91
CA CYS A 126 -31.59 -3.24 1.77
C CYS A 126 -32.72 -2.34 2.34
N GLY A 127 -32.70 -1.03 2.10
CA GLY A 127 -33.69 -0.07 2.59
C GLY A 127 -33.47 0.40 4.03
N LEU A 128 -32.28 0.22 4.59
CA LEU A 128 -31.95 0.59 5.97
C LEU A 128 -31.35 2.01 6.05
N ASP A 129 -31.69 2.75 7.10
CA ASP A 129 -31.05 4.03 7.43
C ASP A 129 -29.68 3.81 8.09
N TYR A 130 -28.75 4.71 7.84
CA TYR A 130 -27.41 4.67 8.41
C TYR A 130 -26.84 6.06 8.69
N ALA A 131 -25.97 6.14 9.69
CA ALA A 131 -25.13 7.31 9.95
C ALA A 131 -23.67 6.94 9.70
N ILE A 132 -22.86 7.87 9.18
CA ILE A 132 -21.40 7.66 9.04
C ILE A 132 -20.68 8.73 9.84
N HIS A 133 -19.75 8.30 10.70
CA HIS A 133 -18.76 9.17 11.33
C HIS A 133 -17.36 8.79 10.85
N ILE A 134 -16.60 9.81 10.43
CA ILE A 134 -15.18 9.68 10.10
C ILE A 134 -14.45 10.70 10.99
N PRO A 135 -13.57 10.27 11.91
CA PRO A 135 -12.97 11.17 12.89
C PRO A 135 -11.99 12.15 12.23
N ASP A 136 -11.93 13.37 12.75
CA ASP A 136 -10.87 14.29 12.41
C ASP A 136 -9.58 13.94 13.18
N ARG A 137 -8.51 13.62 12.44
CA ARG A 137 -7.25 13.18 13.03
C ARG A 137 -6.59 14.20 13.95
N ILE A 138 -6.82 15.49 13.69
CA ILE A 138 -6.17 16.59 14.42
C ILE A 138 -6.93 16.87 15.71
N THR A 139 -8.26 16.94 15.65
CA THR A 139 -9.09 17.32 16.81
C THR A 139 -9.58 16.14 17.63
N GLU A 140 -9.93 15.02 17.00
CA GLU A 140 -10.46 13.82 17.67
C GLU A 140 -9.40 12.73 17.86
N GLY A 141 -8.34 12.73 17.04
CA GLY A 141 -7.30 11.71 17.06
C GLY A 141 -7.62 10.52 16.15
N TYR A 142 -7.03 9.36 16.45
CA TYR A 142 -7.14 8.17 15.61
C TYR A 142 -8.17 7.18 16.16
N GLY A 143 -9.05 6.68 15.28
CA GLY A 143 -10.01 5.62 15.58
C GLY A 143 -11.23 6.05 16.42
N PRO A 144 -12.02 5.07 16.88
CA PRO A 144 -13.21 5.29 17.70
C PRO A 144 -12.94 6.09 18.98
N ASN A 145 -13.83 7.04 19.29
CA ASN A 145 -13.78 7.83 20.52
C ASN A 145 -15.16 7.90 21.20
N VAL A 146 -15.16 8.09 22.51
CA VAL A 146 -16.37 8.06 23.36
C VAL A 146 -17.39 9.11 22.96
N ASP A 147 -16.96 10.33 22.66
CA ASP A 147 -17.86 11.45 22.37
C ASP A 147 -18.60 11.25 21.03
N ALA A 148 -17.89 10.78 20.00
CA ALA A 148 -18.50 10.44 18.72
C ALA A 148 -19.49 9.27 18.83
N ILE A 149 -19.18 8.25 19.64
CA ILE A 149 -20.10 7.13 19.89
C ILE A 149 -21.37 7.61 20.60
N ARG A 150 -21.25 8.51 21.58
CA ARG A 150 -22.42 9.14 22.24
C ARG A 150 -23.28 9.91 21.23
N ALA A 151 -22.65 10.73 20.39
CA ALA A 151 -23.35 11.48 19.36
C ALA A 151 -24.09 10.56 18.37
N LEU A 152 -23.50 9.44 17.99
CA LEU A 152 -24.15 8.43 17.14
C LEU A 152 -25.36 7.78 17.83
N LYS A 153 -25.26 7.49 19.13
CA LYS A 153 -26.40 6.99 19.92
C LYS A 153 -27.53 8.02 19.97
N GLU A 154 -27.21 9.30 20.21
CA GLU A 154 -28.17 10.41 20.23
C GLU A 154 -28.88 10.59 18.87
N GLN A 155 -28.23 10.22 17.77
CA GLN A 155 -28.84 10.18 16.43
C GLN A 155 -29.74 8.96 16.20
N GLY A 156 -29.96 8.13 17.22
CA GLY A 156 -30.88 7.00 17.22
C GLY A 156 -30.27 5.68 16.76
N ALA A 157 -28.95 5.52 16.78
CA ALA A 157 -28.32 4.25 16.41
C ALA A 157 -28.66 3.12 17.39
N ASP A 158 -28.86 1.92 16.85
CA ASP A 158 -29.05 0.67 17.61
C ASP A 158 -27.77 -0.19 17.56
N ILE A 159 -27.02 -0.07 16.47
CA ILE A 159 -25.80 -0.85 16.20
C ILE A 159 -24.68 0.11 15.84
N LEU A 160 -23.50 -0.17 16.35
CA LEU A 160 -22.26 0.50 15.93
C LEU A 160 -21.42 -0.50 15.14
N VAL A 161 -21.13 -0.20 13.88
CA VAL A 161 -20.18 -0.95 13.06
C VAL A 161 -18.94 -0.10 12.84
N THR A 162 -17.82 -0.50 13.43
CA THR A 162 -16.53 0.13 13.12
C THR A 162 -15.92 -0.58 11.91
N VAL A 163 -15.41 0.20 10.97
CA VAL A 163 -14.76 -0.30 9.76
C VAL A 163 -13.35 0.28 9.65
N ASP A 164 -12.38 -0.57 9.38
CA ASP A 164 -10.95 -0.21 9.31
C ASP A 164 -10.39 0.40 10.62
N CYS A 165 -11.07 0.13 11.73
CA CYS A 165 -10.67 0.54 13.05
C CYS A 165 -11.47 -0.23 14.11
N GLY A 166 -11.06 -0.11 15.37
CA GLY A 166 -11.82 -0.61 16.52
C GLY A 166 -11.22 -1.82 17.22
N THR A 167 -10.33 -2.60 16.58
CA THR A 167 -9.75 -3.82 17.21
C THR A 167 -9.00 -3.53 18.50
N ALA A 168 -8.42 -2.33 18.64
CA ALA A 168 -7.70 -1.91 19.85
C ALA A 168 -8.49 -0.90 20.72
N SER A 169 -9.76 -0.62 20.41
CA SER A 169 -10.55 0.44 21.03
C SER A 169 -11.33 -0.03 22.27
N ILE A 170 -10.60 -0.36 23.35
CA ILE A 170 -11.18 -0.90 24.60
C ILE A 170 -12.23 0.03 25.21
N GLU A 171 -11.85 1.25 25.58
CA GLU A 171 -12.75 2.19 26.25
C GLU A 171 -13.92 2.64 25.36
N PRO A 172 -13.73 3.05 24.09
CA PRO A 172 -14.84 3.47 23.23
C PRO A 172 -15.91 2.39 23.03
N LEU A 173 -15.50 1.12 22.82
CA LEU A 173 -16.46 0.04 22.58
C LEU A 173 -17.16 -0.44 23.86
N ALA A 174 -16.48 -0.37 25.01
CA ALA A 174 -17.13 -0.57 26.30
C ALA A 174 -18.23 0.48 26.56
N GLU A 175 -17.97 1.75 26.20
CA GLU A 175 -18.98 2.81 26.28
C GLU A 175 -20.15 2.57 25.33
N ALA A 176 -19.90 2.15 24.08
CA ALA A 176 -20.96 1.81 23.13
C ALA A 176 -21.93 0.78 23.73
N LYS A 177 -21.39 -0.28 24.34
CA LYS A 177 -22.18 -1.30 25.02
C LYS A 177 -22.96 -0.75 26.22
N ARG A 178 -22.35 0.12 27.03
CA ARG A 178 -23.02 0.80 28.16
C ARG A 178 -24.21 1.66 27.70
N LEU A 179 -24.12 2.24 26.51
CA LEU A 179 -25.18 3.02 25.87
C LEU A 179 -26.25 2.15 25.18
N GLY A 180 -26.12 0.82 25.24
CA GLY A 180 -27.03 -0.12 24.59
C GLY A 180 -26.91 -0.11 23.07
N LEU A 181 -25.71 0.14 22.53
CA LEU A 181 -25.35 -0.19 21.15
C LEU A 181 -24.77 -1.61 21.14
N ASP A 182 -25.04 -2.34 20.06
CA ASP A 182 -24.32 -3.58 19.77
C ASP A 182 -23.08 -3.27 18.90
N PRO A 183 -21.84 -3.34 19.44
CA PRO A 183 -20.65 -3.00 18.67
C PRO A 183 -20.20 -4.18 17.81
N ILE A 184 -19.97 -3.95 16.52
CA ILE A 184 -19.39 -4.89 15.56
C ILE A 184 -18.14 -4.24 14.98
N VAL A 185 -17.02 -4.94 15.01
CA VAL A 185 -15.74 -4.46 14.46
C VAL A 185 -15.43 -5.25 13.19
N LEU A 186 -15.22 -4.54 12.08
CA LEU A 186 -14.75 -5.10 10.81
C LEU A 186 -13.41 -4.44 10.48
N ASP A 187 -12.31 -5.13 10.79
CA ASP A 187 -10.98 -4.52 10.84
C ASP A 187 -9.92 -5.53 10.38
N HIS A 188 -8.72 -5.05 10.12
CA HIS A 188 -7.59 -5.84 9.66
C HIS A 188 -6.26 -5.46 10.34
N HIS A 189 -6.25 -4.44 11.20
CA HIS A 189 -5.07 -4.07 11.97
C HIS A 189 -4.57 -5.22 12.85
N GLN A 190 -3.30 -5.18 13.27
CA GLN A 190 -2.79 -6.18 14.21
C GLN A 190 -3.58 -6.14 15.51
N ALA A 191 -4.03 -7.31 15.96
CA ALA A 191 -4.84 -7.41 17.15
C ALA A 191 -3.95 -7.56 18.41
N PRO A 192 -4.20 -6.77 19.47
CA PRO A 192 -3.61 -7.03 20.77
C PRO A 192 -4.15 -8.34 21.37
N GLU A 193 -3.47 -8.86 22.39
CA GLU A 193 -3.93 -10.04 23.14
C GLU A 193 -5.28 -9.78 23.83
N GLN A 194 -5.42 -8.59 24.43
CA GLN A 194 -6.67 -8.16 25.03
C GLN A 194 -7.53 -7.42 24.01
N LEU A 195 -8.63 -8.04 23.61
CA LEU A 195 -9.63 -7.45 22.73
C LEU A 195 -10.68 -6.62 23.50
N PRO A 196 -11.28 -5.60 22.87
CA PRO A 196 -12.37 -4.82 23.43
C PRO A 196 -13.65 -5.65 23.61
N GLU A 197 -14.55 -5.19 24.47
CA GLU A 197 -15.88 -5.78 24.55
C GLU A 197 -16.74 -5.35 23.35
N ALA A 198 -17.07 -6.30 22.48
CA ALA A 198 -17.95 -6.10 21.32
C ALA A 198 -18.82 -7.35 21.11
N LEU A 199 -19.91 -7.21 20.35
CA LEU A 199 -20.75 -8.35 19.95
C LEU A 199 -20.00 -9.27 18.97
N ALA A 200 -19.19 -8.71 18.09
CA ALA A 200 -18.35 -9.44 17.15
C ALA A 200 -17.12 -8.61 16.76
N ILE A 201 -15.96 -9.25 16.68
CA ILE A 201 -14.72 -8.64 16.16
C ILE A 201 -14.22 -9.47 14.98
N VAL A 202 -14.62 -9.11 13.77
CA VAL A 202 -14.15 -9.77 12.56
C VAL A 202 -12.82 -9.14 12.16
N ASN A 203 -11.72 -9.79 12.54
CA ASN A 203 -10.38 -9.37 12.15
C ASN A 203 -9.47 -10.60 11.94
N PRO A 204 -8.92 -10.80 10.72
CA PRO A 204 -8.08 -11.95 10.40
C PRO A 204 -6.67 -11.91 11.03
N ASN A 205 -6.30 -10.81 11.69
CA ASN A 205 -5.05 -10.65 12.43
C ASN A 205 -5.24 -10.84 13.95
N ARG A 206 -6.39 -11.37 14.39
CA ARG A 206 -6.57 -11.90 15.75
C ARG A 206 -5.70 -13.12 15.98
N GLN A 207 -5.26 -13.31 17.23
CA GLN A 207 -4.44 -14.46 17.60
C GLN A 207 -5.19 -15.80 17.50
N ASP A 208 -6.51 -15.79 17.62
CA ASP A 208 -7.38 -16.97 17.54
C ASP A 208 -7.97 -17.22 16.14
N ASP A 209 -7.72 -16.32 15.18
CA ASP A 209 -8.23 -16.48 13.82
C ASP A 209 -7.29 -17.34 12.96
N LEU A 210 -7.83 -18.45 12.44
CA LEU A 210 -7.08 -19.43 11.64
C LEU A 210 -7.46 -19.38 10.15
N SER A 211 -8.11 -18.30 9.69
CA SER A 211 -8.61 -18.20 8.31
C SER A 211 -7.51 -18.14 7.26
N GLY A 212 -6.31 -17.69 7.63
CA GLY A 212 -5.21 -17.41 6.69
C GLY A 212 -5.40 -16.11 5.89
N LEU A 213 -6.36 -15.27 6.28
CA LEU A 213 -6.75 -14.05 5.55
C LEU A 213 -6.11 -12.77 6.11
N GLY A 214 -5.07 -12.87 6.96
CA GLY A 214 -4.42 -11.69 7.57
C GLY A 214 -3.79 -10.70 6.58
N HIS A 215 -3.74 -11.07 5.30
CA HIS A 215 -3.29 -10.21 4.20
C HIS A 215 -4.39 -9.32 3.61
N LEU A 216 -5.66 -9.49 4.00
CA LEU A 216 -6.75 -8.62 3.51
C LEU A 216 -6.65 -7.20 4.10
N CYS A 217 -7.07 -6.22 3.32
CA CYS A 217 -7.41 -4.89 3.84
C CYS A 217 -8.83 -4.92 4.47
N ALA A 218 -9.20 -3.90 5.23
CA ALA A 218 -10.51 -3.83 5.88
C ALA A 218 -11.66 -3.88 4.88
N ALA A 219 -11.57 -3.23 3.71
CA ALA A 219 -12.61 -3.31 2.68
C ALA A 219 -12.80 -4.74 2.13
N GLY A 220 -11.75 -5.55 2.13
CA GLY A 220 -11.83 -6.99 1.82
C GLY A 220 -12.59 -7.77 2.90
N VAL A 221 -12.34 -7.45 4.17
CA VAL A 221 -13.08 -8.01 5.33
C VAL A 221 -14.55 -7.59 5.31
N VAL A 222 -14.83 -6.31 5.04
CA VAL A 222 -16.19 -5.78 4.87
C VAL A 222 -16.89 -6.48 3.71
N PHE A 223 -16.23 -6.64 2.56
CA PHE A 223 -16.80 -7.37 1.43
C PHE A 223 -17.22 -8.80 1.81
N LEU A 224 -16.35 -9.55 2.52
CA LEU A 224 -16.71 -10.90 2.99
C LEU A 224 -17.85 -10.88 4.00
N SER A 225 -17.92 -9.85 4.85
CA SER A 225 -19.03 -9.61 5.77
C SER A 225 -20.35 -9.36 5.03
N LEU A 226 -20.32 -8.60 3.95
CA LEU A 226 -21.49 -8.38 3.09
C LEU A 226 -21.91 -9.67 2.36
N VAL A 227 -20.96 -10.51 1.92
CA VAL A 227 -21.26 -11.83 1.36
C VAL A 227 -21.96 -12.72 2.41
N ALA A 228 -21.46 -12.75 3.64
CA ALA A 228 -22.07 -13.49 4.75
C ALA A 228 -23.47 -12.97 5.10
N LEU A 229 -23.62 -11.64 5.21
CA LEU A 229 -24.89 -10.96 5.45
C LEU A 229 -25.91 -11.26 4.34
N ASN A 230 -25.50 -11.17 3.07
CA ASN A 230 -26.37 -11.48 1.94
C ASN A 230 -26.82 -12.95 1.95
N ARG A 231 -25.91 -13.89 2.28
CA ARG A 231 -26.25 -15.31 2.48
C ARG A 231 -27.29 -15.50 3.59
N THR A 232 -27.12 -14.81 4.72
CA THR A 232 -28.04 -14.88 5.87
C THR A 232 -29.40 -14.25 5.57
N LEU A 233 -29.44 -13.11 4.88
CA LEU A 233 -30.71 -12.48 4.47
C LEU A 233 -31.46 -13.34 3.44
N ARG A 234 -30.74 -13.97 2.52
CA ARG A 234 -31.31 -14.93 1.56
C ARG A 234 -31.94 -16.12 2.28
N SER A 235 -31.24 -16.73 3.25
CA SER A 235 -31.78 -17.87 4.00
C SER A 235 -32.99 -17.49 4.86
N ARG A 236 -33.07 -16.24 5.32
CA ARG A 236 -34.22 -15.67 6.04
C ARG A 236 -35.36 -15.18 5.13
N GLY A 237 -35.23 -15.37 3.82
CA GLY A 237 -36.28 -15.00 2.86
C GLY A 237 -36.44 -13.49 2.62
N PHE A 238 -35.51 -12.66 3.10
CA PHE A 238 -35.59 -11.20 2.93
C PHE A 238 -35.70 -10.78 1.46
N PHE A 239 -35.01 -11.52 0.57
CA PHE A 239 -34.98 -11.22 -0.85
C PHE A 239 -36.17 -11.79 -1.66
N GLN A 240 -37.15 -12.44 -1.03
CA GLN A 240 -38.36 -12.88 -1.74
C GLN A 240 -39.15 -11.66 -2.24
N GLY A 241 -39.23 -11.50 -3.55
CA GLY A 241 -39.91 -10.35 -4.17
C GLY A 241 -39.09 -9.07 -4.27
N ARG A 242 -37.77 -9.12 -4.05
CA ARG A 242 -36.84 -7.98 -4.26
C ARG A 242 -35.51 -8.45 -4.86
N ALA A 243 -34.77 -7.54 -5.47
CA ALA A 243 -33.45 -7.86 -6.00
C ALA A 243 -32.41 -7.94 -4.87
N GLU A 244 -31.45 -8.84 -5.01
CA GLU A 244 -30.25 -8.84 -4.16
C GLU A 244 -29.31 -7.69 -4.57
N PRO A 245 -28.60 -7.06 -3.61
CA PRO A 245 -27.57 -6.07 -3.93
C PRO A 245 -26.46 -6.63 -4.83
N ASP A 246 -25.99 -5.84 -5.80
CA ASP A 246 -24.88 -6.22 -6.70
C ASP A 246 -23.52 -6.07 -6.00
N LEU A 247 -23.13 -7.07 -5.21
CA LEU A 247 -21.81 -7.10 -4.57
C LEU A 247 -20.67 -7.12 -5.59
N MET A 248 -20.84 -7.78 -6.74
CA MET A 248 -19.80 -7.86 -7.75
C MET A 248 -19.47 -6.47 -8.30
N GLY A 249 -20.47 -5.62 -8.51
CA GLY A 249 -20.29 -4.23 -8.92
C GLY A 249 -19.46 -3.38 -7.95
N SER A 250 -19.40 -3.74 -6.67
CA SER A 250 -18.68 -3.00 -5.64
C SER A 250 -17.19 -3.37 -5.49
N LEU A 251 -16.70 -4.33 -6.27
CA LEU A 251 -15.29 -4.75 -6.23
C LEU A 251 -14.32 -3.66 -6.71
N ASP A 252 -14.82 -2.61 -7.35
CA ASP A 252 -14.02 -1.42 -7.67
C ASP A 252 -13.50 -0.71 -6.41
N LEU A 253 -14.33 -0.61 -5.36
CA LEU A 253 -13.95 -0.10 -4.06
C LEU A 253 -12.98 -1.03 -3.33
N VAL A 254 -13.25 -2.34 -3.35
CA VAL A 254 -12.35 -3.34 -2.74
C VAL A 254 -10.96 -3.27 -3.38
N ALA A 255 -10.89 -3.21 -4.71
CA ALA A 255 -9.62 -3.09 -5.43
C ALA A 255 -8.88 -1.79 -5.11
N LEU A 256 -9.60 -0.66 -5.04
CA LEU A 256 -9.01 0.63 -4.67
C LEU A 256 -8.41 0.58 -3.27
N ALA A 257 -9.17 0.10 -2.29
CA ALA A 257 -8.72 -0.06 -0.90
C ALA A 257 -7.51 -0.98 -0.79
N THR A 258 -7.59 -2.19 -1.36
CA THR A 258 -6.49 -3.18 -1.32
C THR A 258 -5.18 -2.60 -1.87
N VAL A 259 -5.24 -1.83 -2.95
CA VAL A 259 -4.03 -1.21 -3.52
C VAL A 259 -3.55 -0.01 -2.72
N ALA A 260 -4.48 0.85 -2.26
CA ALA A 260 -4.14 2.07 -1.53
C ALA A 260 -3.58 1.80 -0.13
N ASP A 261 -4.03 0.73 0.51
CA ASP A 261 -3.54 0.27 1.81
C ASP A 261 -2.24 -0.55 1.71
N VAL A 262 -1.76 -0.80 0.49
CA VAL A 262 -0.47 -1.45 0.24
C VAL A 262 -0.41 -2.83 0.89
N VAL A 263 -1.52 -3.58 0.86
CA VAL A 263 -1.54 -4.98 1.28
C VAL A 263 -1.09 -5.93 0.16
N PRO A 264 -0.55 -7.13 0.47
CA PRO A 264 -0.03 -8.03 -0.54
C PRO A 264 -1.08 -8.47 -1.59
N LEU A 265 -0.75 -8.36 -2.87
CA LEU A 265 -1.58 -8.79 -4.01
C LEU A 265 -1.43 -10.28 -4.30
N ILE A 266 -1.73 -11.10 -3.29
CA ILE A 266 -1.73 -12.56 -3.35
C ILE A 266 -3.15 -13.10 -3.16
N GLY A 267 -3.38 -14.37 -3.51
CA GLY A 267 -4.64 -15.06 -3.23
C GLY A 267 -5.89 -14.25 -3.57
N LEU A 268 -6.73 -14.03 -2.56
CA LEU A 268 -8.01 -13.33 -2.71
C LEU A 268 -7.84 -11.85 -3.08
N ASN A 269 -6.89 -11.13 -2.48
CA ASN A 269 -6.60 -9.74 -2.85
C ASN A 269 -6.27 -9.60 -4.34
N ARG A 270 -5.50 -10.55 -4.89
CA ARG A 270 -5.16 -10.56 -6.31
C ARG A 270 -6.41 -10.69 -7.19
N ALA A 271 -7.35 -11.55 -6.80
CA ALA A 271 -8.62 -11.72 -7.49
C ALA A 271 -9.51 -10.47 -7.39
N PHE A 272 -9.61 -9.87 -6.19
CA PHE A 272 -10.33 -8.62 -5.97
C PHE A 272 -9.79 -7.50 -6.85
N VAL A 273 -8.48 -7.27 -6.85
CA VAL A 273 -7.87 -6.19 -7.64
C VAL A 273 -8.05 -6.43 -9.14
N ARG A 274 -7.86 -7.66 -9.62
CA ARG A 274 -8.06 -7.97 -11.05
C ARG A 274 -9.51 -7.71 -11.49
N GLN A 275 -10.48 -8.17 -10.72
CA GLN A 275 -11.89 -8.01 -11.05
C GLN A 275 -12.35 -6.55 -10.87
N GLY A 276 -11.93 -5.89 -9.80
CA GLY A 276 -12.24 -4.49 -9.53
C GLY A 276 -11.67 -3.55 -10.58
N LEU A 277 -10.45 -3.78 -11.08
CA LEU A 277 -9.91 -3.04 -12.23
C LEU A 277 -10.77 -3.25 -13.48
N ALA A 278 -11.23 -4.48 -13.74
CA ALA A 278 -12.10 -4.75 -14.88
C ALA A 278 -13.45 -4.03 -14.77
N ILE A 279 -14.01 -3.92 -13.57
CA ILE A 279 -15.24 -3.16 -13.30
C ILE A 279 -15.00 -1.65 -13.45
N MET A 280 -13.93 -1.13 -12.86
CA MET A 280 -13.60 0.29 -12.86
C MET A 280 -13.41 0.86 -14.28
N LYS A 281 -12.99 0.03 -15.24
CA LYS A 281 -12.94 0.38 -16.68
C LYS A 281 -14.27 0.89 -17.23
N SER A 282 -15.40 0.42 -16.70
CA SER A 282 -16.74 0.83 -17.14
C SER A 282 -17.16 2.21 -16.62
N ARG A 283 -16.43 2.76 -15.64
CA ARG A 283 -16.67 4.08 -15.03
C ARG A 283 -18.12 4.30 -14.54
N ARG A 284 -18.77 3.23 -14.04
CA ARG A 284 -20.15 3.28 -13.54
C ARG A 284 -20.30 4.04 -12.22
N ARG A 285 -19.31 3.96 -11.34
CA ARG A 285 -19.31 4.68 -10.06
C ARG A 285 -18.95 6.15 -10.30
N VAL A 286 -19.95 7.03 -10.22
CA VAL A 286 -19.82 8.44 -10.61
C VAL A 286 -18.72 9.18 -9.84
N GLY A 287 -18.56 8.89 -8.55
CA GLY A 287 -17.49 9.46 -7.72
C GLY A 287 -16.08 9.11 -8.20
N LEU A 288 -15.83 7.83 -8.46
CA LEU A 288 -14.54 7.37 -9.00
C LEU A 288 -14.32 7.87 -10.44
N ALA A 289 -15.36 7.84 -11.27
CA ALA A 289 -15.27 8.33 -12.64
C ALA A 289 -14.83 9.81 -12.67
N ALA A 290 -15.47 10.66 -11.85
CA ALA A 290 -15.14 12.08 -11.72
C ALA A 290 -13.70 12.28 -11.22
N LEU A 291 -13.28 11.52 -10.20
CA LEU A 291 -11.92 11.64 -9.66
C LEU A 291 -10.84 11.20 -10.65
N LEU A 292 -11.08 10.14 -11.43
CA LEU A 292 -10.20 9.70 -12.50
C LEU A 292 -10.09 10.76 -13.62
N ASP A 293 -11.19 11.44 -13.97
CA ASP A 293 -11.19 12.53 -14.95
C ASP A 293 -10.44 13.76 -14.44
N THR A 294 -10.71 14.19 -13.20
CA THR A 294 -9.98 15.29 -12.55
C THR A 294 -8.48 15.00 -12.48
N ALA A 295 -8.12 13.73 -12.28
CA ALA A 295 -6.73 13.29 -12.26
C ALA A 295 -6.07 13.19 -13.64
N GLY A 296 -6.81 13.43 -14.73
CA GLY A 296 -6.30 13.41 -16.09
C GLY A 296 -6.05 12.01 -16.65
N LEU A 297 -6.65 10.96 -16.07
CA LEU A 297 -6.44 9.61 -16.57
C LEU A 297 -7.17 9.39 -17.91
N ALA A 298 -6.38 9.26 -18.97
CA ALA A 298 -6.85 8.78 -20.26
C ALA A 298 -6.77 7.25 -20.32
N GLY A 299 -7.92 6.58 -20.48
CA GLY A 299 -8.00 5.14 -20.68
C GLY A 299 -8.35 4.32 -19.44
N ALA A 300 -7.97 3.05 -19.46
CA ALA A 300 -8.32 2.07 -18.43
C ALA A 300 -7.45 2.23 -17.17
N PRO A 301 -8.03 2.19 -15.96
CA PRO A 301 -7.26 2.14 -14.73
C PRO A 301 -6.41 0.87 -14.63
N GLU A 302 -5.28 1.01 -13.93
CA GLU A 302 -4.32 -0.05 -13.59
C GLU A 302 -3.99 0.09 -12.11
N SER A 303 -3.43 -0.94 -11.48
CA SER A 303 -3.15 -0.92 -10.04
C SER A 303 -2.34 0.30 -9.61
N TRP A 304 -1.31 0.70 -10.37
CA TRP A 304 -0.53 1.87 -10.01
C TRP A 304 -1.34 3.18 -10.04
N HIS A 305 -2.36 3.31 -10.90
CA HIS A 305 -3.26 4.47 -10.89
C HIS A 305 -4.03 4.55 -9.56
N LEU A 306 -4.46 3.42 -9.00
CA LEU A 306 -5.18 3.38 -7.72
C LEU A 306 -4.25 3.87 -6.59
N GLY A 307 -3.02 3.36 -6.53
CA GLY A 307 -2.06 3.69 -5.45
C GLY A 307 -1.41 5.06 -5.56
N TYR A 308 -1.18 5.58 -6.77
CA TYR A 308 -0.42 6.83 -6.98
C TYR A 308 -1.24 8.00 -7.53
N LEU A 309 -2.43 7.75 -8.06
CA LEU A 309 -3.30 8.78 -8.63
C LEU A 309 -4.57 8.98 -7.80
N VAL A 310 -5.34 7.91 -7.56
CA VAL A 310 -6.65 7.98 -6.91
C VAL A 310 -6.51 8.07 -5.38
N GLY A 311 -5.83 7.09 -4.78
CA GLY A 311 -5.67 7.00 -3.33
C GLY A 311 -5.09 8.26 -2.67
N PRO A 312 -4.02 8.86 -3.22
CA PRO A 312 -3.44 10.08 -2.68
C PRO A 312 -4.41 11.29 -2.64
N ARG A 313 -5.39 11.34 -3.55
CA ARG A 313 -6.40 12.41 -3.56
C ARG A 313 -7.45 12.21 -2.48
N ILE A 314 -7.97 11.01 -2.32
CA ILE A 314 -8.90 10.66 -1.25
C ILE A 314 -8.24 10.93 0.12
N ASN A 315 -7.01 10.44 0.31
CA ASN A 315 -6.24 10.65 1.53
C ASN A 315 -5.91 12.12 1.82
N ALA A 316 -5.93 13.01 0.82
CA ALA A 316 -5.67 14.43 1.05
C ALA A 316 -6.77 15.07 1.92
N GLY A 317 -8.00 14.59 1.81
CA GLY A 317 -9.14 14.99 2.65
C GLY A 317 -8.82 14.82 4.14
N GLY A 318 -8.47 13.62 4.59
CA GLY A 318 -8.14 13.37 6.00
C GLY A 318 -6.78 13.90 6.47
N ARG A 319 -5.92 14.38 5.57
CA ARG A 319 -4.59 14.90 5.94
C ARG A 319 -4.57 16.40 6.20
N ILE A 320 -5.26 17.17 5.36
CA ILE A 320 -5.21 18.65 5.40
C ILE A 320 -6.58 19.30 5.16
N GLY A 321 -7.67 18.53 5.15
CA GLY A 321 -9.03 19.03 4.92
C GLY A 321 -10.06 18.26 5.75
N HIS A 322 -11.28 18.13 5.22
CA HIS A 322 -12.34 17.38 5.89
C HIS A 322 -12.24 15.88 5.63
N ALA A 323 -12.16 15.08 6.70
CA ALA A 323 -11.97 13.63 6.64
C ALA A 323 -13.10 12.89 5.89
N ALA A 324 -14.34 13.37 5.98
CA ALA A 324 -15.49 12.73 5.32
C ALA A 324 -15.58 12.93 3.79
N LEU A 325 -14.69 13.73 3.16
CA LEU A 325 -14.78 14.00 1.72
C LEU A 325 -14.61 12.73 0.87
N GLY A 326 -13.74 11.80 1.30
CA GLY A 326 -13.49 10.54 0.61
C GLY A 326 -14.74 9.67 0.54
N SER A 327 -15.32 9.32 1.69
CA SER A 327 -16.53 8.50 1.75
C SER A 327 -17.72 9.15 1.04
N ARG A 328 -17.89 10.48 1.18
CA ARG A 328 -18.94 11.24 0.47
C ARG A 328 -18.79 11.17 -1.05
N LEU A 329 -17.56 11.27 -1.57
CA LEU A 329 -17.31 11.12 -3.00
C LEU A 329 -17.66 9.70 -3.47
N LEU A 330 -17.24 8.67 -2.72
CA LEU A 330 -17.45 7.28 -3.12
C LEU A 330 -18.93 6.86 -3.11
N LEU A 331 -19.73 7.50 -2.24
CA LEU A 331 -21.16 7.22 -2.05
C LEU A 331 -22.11 8.05 -2.90
N THR A 332 -21.69 9.21 -3.42
CA THR A 332 -22.59 10.09 -4.14
C THR A 332 -23.02 9.48 -5.48
N GLU A 333 -24.30 9.66 -5.83
CA GLU A 333 -24.88 9.27 -7.12
C GLU A 333 -25.14 10.47 -8.04
N ASP A 334 -24.91 11.69 -7.55
CA ASP A 334 -25.07 12.93 -8.32
C ASP A 334 -23.74 13.29 -9.03
N PRO A 335 -23.70 13.27 -10.37
CA PRO A 335 -22.51 13.64 -11.14
C PRO A 335 -22.00 15.06 -10.86
N VAL A 336 -22.90 16.01 -10.56
CA VAL A 336 -22.52 17.40 -10.26
C VAL A 336 -21.81 17.46 -8.91
N GLN A 337 -22.38 16.80 -7.90
CA GLN A 337 -21.75 16.71 -6.59
C GLN A 337 -20.44 15.92 -6.63
N ALA A 338 -20.37 14.84 -7.40
CA ALA A 338 -19.15 14.08 -7.64
C ALA A 338 -18.03 14.97 -8.22
N GLY A 339 -18.33 15.78 -9.24
CA GLY A 339 -17.37 16.70 -9.84
C GLY A 339 -16.83 17.75 -8.86
N LYS A 340 -17.70 18.29 -7.99
CA LYS A 340 -17.29 19.24 -6.93
C LYS A 340 -16.35 18.58 -5.92
N LEU A 341 -16.74 17.42 -5.40
CA LEU A 341 -15.94 16.67 -4.42
C LEU A 341 -14.59 16.23 -5.01
N ALA A 342 -14.57 15.75 -6.26
CA ALA A 342 -13.35 15.34 -6.94
C ALA A 342 -12.38 16.53 -7.15
N THR A 343 -12.90 17.69 -7.56
CA THR A 343 -12.11 18.92 -7.72
C THR A 343 -11.51 19.37 -6.39
N GLU A 344 -12.29 19.31 -5.30
CA GLU A 344 -11.82 19.68 -3.98
C GLU A 344 -10.73 18.73 -3.45
N LEU A 345 -10.90 17.42 -3.62
CA LEU A 345 -9.88 16.44 -3.26
C LEU A 345 -8.60 16.61 -4.10
N ASP A 346 -8.70 16.99 -5.38
CA ASP A 346 -7.54 17.31 -6.21
C ASP A 346 -6.82 18.59 -5.75
N ARG A 347 -7.57 19.63 -5.36
CA ARG A 347 -7.01 20.86 -4.78
C ARG A 347 -6.24 20.55 -3.50
N LEU A 348 -6.86 19.84 -2.55
CA LEU A 348 -6.21 19.40 -1.31
C LEU A 348 -4.99 18.53 -1.59
N ASN A 349 -5.06 17.65 -2.60
CA ASN A 349 -3.90 16.83 -2.96
C ASN A 349 -2.72 17.68 -3.44
N ARG A 350 -2.95 18.71 -4.27
CA ARG A 350 -1.90 19.62 -4.76
C ARG A 350 -1.30 20.44 -3.62
N GLU A 351 -2.13 20.96 -2.71
CA GLU A 351 -1.67 21.69 -1.53
C GLU A 351 -0.83 20.82 -0.62
N ARG A 352 -1.29 19.60 -0.34
CA ARG A 352 -0.55 18.61 0.43
C ARG A 352 0.79 18.29 -0.22
N GLN A 353 0.83 18.10 -1.55
CA GLN A 353 2.06 17.85 -2.28
C GLN A 353 3.04 19.03 -2.21
N ALA A 354 2.55 20.27 -2.27
CA ALA A 354 3.40 21.46 -2.11
C ALA A 354 4.03 21.53 -0.72
N ILE A 355 3.25 21.25 0.33
CA ILE A 355 3.76 21.15 1.72
C ILE A 355 4.78 20.02 1.84
N GLU A 356 4.47 18.83 1.28
CA GLU A 356 5.36 17.65 1.28
C GLU A 356 6.71 17.96 0.64
N VAL A 357 6.74 18.61 -0.53
CA VAL A 357 7.99 18.92 -1.25
C VAL A 357 8.94 19.76 -0.40
N ILE A 358 8.43 20.83 0.22
CA ILE A 358 9.24 21.73 1.05
C ILE A 358 9.77 20.99 2.28
N ALA A 359 8.88 20.29 2.98
CA ALA A 359 9.23 19.61 4.23
C ALA A 359 10.19 18.42 4.00
N VAL A 360 10.06 17.71 2.88
CA VAL A 360 10.98 16.63 2.50
C VAL A 360 12.35 17.18 2.16
N ALA A 361 12.45 18.29 1.43
CA ALA A 361 13.74 18.91 1.12
C ALA A 361 14.49 19.34 2.40
N GLU A 362 13.77 19.91 3.37
CA GLU A 362 14.32 20.25 4.69
C GLU A 362 14.78 18.99 5.45
N ALA A 363 13.94 17.95 5.50
CA ALA A 363 14.28 16.70 6.16
C ALA A 363 15.48 15.98 5.50
N GLU A 364 15.58 16.01 4.17
CA GLU A 364 16.72 15.47 3.43
C GLU A 364 18.02 16.23 3.75
N ALA A 365 17.96 17.57 3.86
CA ALA A 365 19.10 18.38 4.26
C ALA A 365 19.55 18.06 5.70
N GLN A 366 18.61 17.97 6.66
CA GLN A 366 18.92 17.57 8.03
C GLN A 366 19.55 16.17 8.09
N ALA A 367 18.98 15.21 7.33
CA ALA A 367 19.50 13.85 7.25
C ALA A 367 20.91 13.81 6.64
N MET A 368 21.18 14.56 5.57
CA MET A 368 22.52 14.65 4.97
C MET A 368 23.55 15.17 5.96
N MET A 369 23.24 16.26 6.69
CA MET A 369 24.14 16.79 7.72
C MET A 369 24.41 15.78 8.84
N ALA A 370 23.40 15.01 9.25
CA ALA A 370 23.59 13.95 10.24
C ALA A 370 24.52 12.84 9.71
N LEU A 371 24.38 12.46 8.44
CA LEU A 371 25.21 11.44 7.79
C LEU A 371 26.63 11.90 7.50
N GLU A 372 26.87 13.19 7.26
CA GLU A 372 28.22 13.75 7.15
C GLU A 372 28.98 13.62 8.49
N ARG A 373 28.27 13.78 9.62
CA ARG A 373 28.84 13.62 10.96
C ARG A 373 29.02 12.16 11.35
N MET A 374 28.05 11.31 11.00
CA MET A 374 28.03 9.88 11.36
C MET A 374 27.43 9.05 10.20
N PRO A 375 28.26 8.61 9.24
CA PRO A 375 27.78 7.91 8.03
C PRO A 375 26.97 6.63 8.34
N ASP A 376 27.34 5.95 9.42
CA ASP A 376 26.80 4.65 9.81
C ASP A 376 25.52 4.73 10.66
N LEU A 377 24.94 5.92 10.85
CA LEU A 377 23.68 6.09 11.59
C LEU A 377 22.62 5.06 11.16
N PRO A 378 22.12 4.19 12.05
CA PRO A 378 21.15 3.18 11.67
C PRO A 378 19.77 3.80 11.39
N VAL A 379 19.47 4.95 11.98
CA VAL A 379 18.17 5.63 11.88
C VAL A 379 18.36 7.12 11.70
N LEU A 380 17.47 7.75 10.95
CA LEU A 380 17.41 9.21 10.78
C LEU A 380 16.28 9.78 11.62
N VAL A 381 16.55 10.85 12.36
CA VAL A 381 15.52 11.60 13.09
C VAL A 381 15.60 13.04 12.64
N THR A 382 14.51 13.54 12.07
CA THR A 382 14.41 14.91 11.56
C THR A 382 13.24 15.61 12.23
N ALA A 383 13.31 16.92 12.42
CA ALA A 383 12.27 17.67 13.12
C ALA A 383 12.14 19.11 12.63
N SER A 384 10.94 19.66 12.68
CA SER A 384 10.68 21.08 12.43
C SER A 384 9.41 21.55 13.12
N ALA A 385 9.35 22.83 13.50
CA ALA A 385 8.13 23.46 14.00
C ALA A 385 7.14 23.82 12.87
N GLU A 386 7.63 23.88 11.63
CA GLU A 386 6.84 24.29 10.46
C GLU A 386 6.12 23.12 9.76
N TRP A 387 6.36 21.88 10.21
CA TRP A 387 5.79 20.71 9.56
C TRP A 387 4.36 20.46 9.98
N HIS A 388 3.46 20.35 9.01
CA HIS A 388 2.07 20.02 9.29
C HIS A 388 1.94 18.59 9.85
N PRO A 389 1.21 18.36 10.96
CA PRO A 389 1.05 17.02 11.55
C PRO A 389 0.51 15.96 10.57
N GLY A 390 -0.36 16.37 9.64
CA GLY A 390 -0.90 15.50 8.59
C GLY A 390 0.10 14.99 7.53
N VAL A 391 1.32 15.55 7.48
CA VAL A 391 2.35 15.16 6.49
C VAL A 391 3.59 14.50 7.09
N VAL A 392 3.77 14.46 8.41
CA VAL A 392 5.00 13.90 9.04
C VAL A 392 5.27 12.45 8.63
N GLY A 393 4.22 11.63 8.46
CA GLY A 393 4.37 10.26 7.96
C GLY A 393 4.83 10.16 6.50
N LEU A 394 4.57 11.18 5.68
CA LEU A 394 5.06 11.26 4.30
C LEU A 394 6.53 11.68 4.28
N ILE A 395 6.92 12.61 5.15
CA ILE A 395 8.32 13.04 5.30
C ILE A 395 9.18 11.84 5.68
N SER A 396 8.83 11.10 6.74
CA SER A 396 9.61 9.92 7.14
C SER A 396 9.61 8.82 6.08
N ALA A 397 8.51 8.63 5.34
CA ALA A 397 8.48 7.69 4.21
C ALA A 397 9.48 8.06 3.11
N ARG A 398 9.54 9.34 2.72
CA ARG A 398 10.45 9.85 1.69
C ARG A 398 11.90 9.80 2.15
N THR A 399 12.19 10.22 3.37
CA THR A 399 13.53 10.11 3.97
C THR A 399 14.00 8.65 4.01
N LYS A 400 13.12 7.71 4.39
CA LYS A 400 13.42 6.28 4.37
C LYS A 400 13.69 5.74 2.96
N GLU A 401 12.86 6.11 1.96
CA GLU A 401 13.08 5.72 0.55
C GLU A 401 14.42 6.22 0.03
N ARG A 402 14.74 7.47 0.38
CA ARG A 402 15.92 8.18 -0.06
C ARG A 402 17.21 7.59 0.48
N PHE A 403 17.27 7.38 1.79
CA PHE A 403 18.50 6.99 2.49
C PHE A 403 18.57 5.49 2.83
N ARG A 404 17.51 4.73 2.48
CA ARG A 404 17.38 3.28 2.71
C ARG A 404 17.69 2.85 4.14
N ARG A 405 17.18 3.63 5.09
CA ARG A 405 17.28 3.35 6.53
C ARG A 405 16.02 3.83 7.23
N PRO A 406 15.68 3.26 8.39
CA PRO A 406 14.57 3.76 9.20
C PRO A 406 14.66 5.27 9.40
N ALA A 407 13.52 5.95 9.37
CA ALA A 407 13.45 7.39 9.54
C ALA A 407 12.25 7.79 10.40
N PHE A 408 12.45 8.78 11.27
CA PHE A 408 11.41 9.50 11.99
C PHE A 408 11.39 10.96 11.55
N ALA A 409 10.18 11.50 11.42
CA ALA A 409 9.96 12.93 11.22
C ALA A 409 9.04 13.45 12.33
N PHE A 410 9.45 14.53 12.99
CA PHE A 410 8.74 15.15 14.11
C PHE A 410 8.24 16.56 13.78
N THR A 411 6.99 16.84 14.12
CA THR A 411 6.50 18.22 14.26
C THR A 411 6.71 18.69 15.71
N LEU A 412 7.27 19.88 15.88
CA LEU A 412 7.42 20.51 17.20
C LEU A 412 6.17 21.31 17.54
N ASN A 413 5.49 20.94 18.63
CA ASN A 413 4.22 21.54 19.02
C ASN A 413 4.44 22.74 19.96
N GLN A 414 3.50 23.70 19.91
CA GLN A 414 3.57 24.91 20.75
C GLN A 414 3.50 24.62 22.25
N ASN A 415 2.93 23.47 22.65
CA ASN A 415 2.84 23.03 24.05
C ASN A 415 4.14 22.41 24.58
N GLY A 416 5.25 22.48 23.84
CA GLY A 416 6.55 21.93 24.23
C GLY A 416 6.74 20.43 23.97
N THR A 417 5.74 19.76 23.39
CA THR A 417 5.85 18.35 22.95
C THR A 417 6.28 18.26 21.48
N ALA A 418 6.71 17.08 21.04
CA ALA A 418 6.94 16.77 19.64
C ALA A 418 6.19 15.49 19.24
N THR A 419 5.45 15.55 18.13
CA THR A 419 4.71 14.39 17.60
C THR A 419 5.42 13.88 16.34
N GLY A 420 5.85 12.63 16.37
CA GLY A 420 6.62 12.00 15.32
C GLY A 420 5.94 10.82 14.65
N SER A 421 6.30 10.59 13.39
CA SER A 421 5.97 9.35 12.68
C SER A 421 7.22 8.69 12.11
N GLY A 422 7.38 7.40 12.41
CA GLY A 422 8.47 6.55 11.93
C GLY A 422 8.06 5.70 10.73
N ARG A 423 9.01 5.45 9.82
CA ARG A 423 8.91 4.47 8.72
C ARG A 423 10.17 3.61 8.69
N SER A 424 9.98 2.30 8.63
CA SER A 424 11.05 1.32 8.69
C SER A 424 11.44 0.76 7.33
N VAL A 425 12.43 -0.12 7.35
CA VAL A 425 12.91 -0.98 6.26
C VAL A 425 12.67 -2.45 6.65
N PRO A 426 12.59 -3.38 5.68
CA PRO A 426 12.34 -4.80 5.97
C PRO A 426 13.31 -5.36 7.01
N GLY A 427 12.80 -6.12 7.99
CA GLY A 427 13.62 -6.73 9.04
C GLY A 427 13.99 -5.80 10.22
N VAL A 428 13.49 -4.56 10.25
CA VAL A 428 13.74 -3.62 11.36
C VAL A 428 12.43 -3.20 12.01
N ASP A 429 12.26 -3.47 13.31
CA ASP A 429 11.01 -3.21 14.04
C ASP A 429 11.01 -1.85 14.76
N LEU A 430 10.32 -0.86 14.17
CA LEU A 430 10.15 0.46 14.81
C LEU A 430 9.10 0.45 15.93
N GLY A 431 8.05 -0.36 15.82
CA GLY A 431 7.01 -0.46 16.82
C GLY A 431 7.57 -0.92 18.17
N TYR A 432 8.46 -1.92 18.15
CA TYR A 432 9.21 -2.37 19.32
C TYR A 432 10.07 -1.26 19.90
N ALA A 433 10.86 -0.56 19.07
CA ALA A 433 11.73 0.53 19.54
C ALA A 433 10.92 1.67 20.21
N VAL A 434 9.75 2.00 19.67
CA VAL A 434 8.87 3.04 20.25
C VAL A 434 8.22 2.57 21.55
N ARG A 435 7.72 1.33 21.63
CA ARG A 435 7.17 0.78 22.89
C ARG A 435 8.23 0.77 23.99
N ALA A 436 9.46 0.35 23.67
CA ALA A 436 10.57 0.39 24.61
C ALA A 436 10.91 1.82 25.07
N ALA A 437 10.76 2.84 24.19
CA ALA A 437 10.96 4.23 24.57
C ALA A 437 9.86 4.75 25.53
N VAL A 438 8.62 4.27 25.39
CA VAL A 438 7.52 4.56 26.32
C VAL A 438 7.80 3.91 27.68
N GLU A 439 8.17 2.64 27.70
CA GLU A 439 8.54 1.91 28.93
C GLU A 439 9.71 2.57 29.67
N ALA A 440 10.67 3.13 28.93
CA ALA A 440 11.80 3.87 29.49
C ALA A 440 11.45 5.29 29.96
N GLY A 441 10.20 5.75 29.80
CA GLY A 441 9.76 7.10 30.15
C GLY A 441 10.32 8.21 29.25
N LEU A 442 10.94 7.86 28.12
CA LEU A 442 11.45 8.82 27.12
C LEU A 442 10.34 9.33 26.18
N ALA A 443 9.30 8.52 25.97
CA ALA A 443 8.12 8.88 25.20
C ALA A 443 6.88 8.99 26.10
N ILE A 444 6.09 10.05 25.89
CA ILE A 444 4.83 10.30 26.59
C ILE A 444 3.80 9.23 26.20
N LYS A 445 3.74 8.93 24.91
CA LYS A 445 2.94 7.86 24.33
C LYS A 445 3.54 7.46 22.99
N GLY A 446 3.29 6.24 22.55
CA GLY A 446 3.74 5.77 21.27
C GLY A 446 3.44 4.31 21.05
N GLY A 447 3.39 3.91 19.79
CA GLY A 447 3.11 2.55 19.37
C GLY A 447 3.23 2.40 17.87
N GLY A 448 2.87 1.20 17.40
CA GLY A 448 2.91 0.87 15.98
C GLY A 448 3.41 -0.55 15.75
N HIS A 449 3.76 -0.81 14.49
CA HIS A 449 4.16 -2.11 13.98
C HIS A 449 5.60 -2.04 13.48
N THR A 450 6.10 -3.17 12.97
CA THR A 450 7.47 -3.27 12.46
C THR A 450 7.81 -2.17 11.45
N MET A 451 6.91 -1.90 10.49
CA MET A 451 7.17 -0.98 9.38
C MET A 451 6.81 0.50 9.62
N ALA A 452 6.03 0.81 10.66
CA ALA A 452 5.59 2.18 10.94
C ALA A 452 5.24 2.36 12.42
N ALA A 453 5.58 3.53 12.97
CA ALA A 453 5.28 3.87 14.34
C ALA A 453 4.86 5.34 14.49
N GLY A 454 4.09 5.64 15.53
CA GLY A 454 3.76 6.98 15.99
C GLY A 454 4.29 7.18 17.40
N VAL A 455 4.85 8.35 17.69
CA VAL A 455 5.47 8.63 18.99
C VAL A 455 5.26 10.10 19.37
N THR A 456 5.01 10.36 20.65
CA THR A 456 5.00 11.71 21.21
C THR A 456 6.03 11.79 22.33
N ILE A 457 6.92 12.78 22.26
CA ILE A 457 7.99 13.03 23.24
C ILE A 457 7.90 14.47 23.74
N GLN A 458 8.65 14.81 24.79
CA GLN A 458 8.96 16.22 25.06
C GLN A 458 9.93 16.72 24.00
N ALA A 459 9.75 17.94 23.47
CA ALA A 459 10.60 18.47 22.41
C ALA A 459 12.08 18.56 22.83
N VAL A 460 12.33 18.81 24.13
CA VAL A 460 13.67 18.84 24.72
C VAL A 460 14.37 17.47 24.75
N ASP A 461 13.62 16.37 24.63
CA ASP A 461 14.17 15.01 24.68
C ASP A 461 14.47 14.44 23.28
N LEU A 462 14.39 15.24 22.21
CA LEU A 462 14.61 14.77 20.83
C LEU A 462 15.99 14.10 20.63
N GLU A 463 17.05 14.68 21.20
CA GLU A 463 18.39 14.09 21.13
C GLU A 463 18.52 12.79 21.93
N ARG A 464 17.87 12.73 23.11
CA ARG A 464 17.83 11.51 23.93
C ARG A 464 17.06 10.40 23.22
N PHE A 465 15.95 10.75 22.58
CA PHE A 465 15.19 9.83 21.75
C PHE A 465 16.04 9.29 20.60
N LEU A 466 16.74 10.16 19.85
CA LEU A 466 17.66 9.75 18.77
C LEU A 466 18.73 8.77 19.28
N ALA A 467 19.37 9.07 20.41
CA ALA A 467 20.38 8.18 20.99
C ALA A 467 19.80 6.81 21.35
N PHE A 468 18.61 6.79 21.98
CA PHE A 468 17.93 5.55 22.35
C PHE A 468 17.56 4.70 21.13
N VAL A 469 16.92 5.29 20.12
CA VAL A 469 16.54 4.53 18.91
C VAL A 469 17.76 4.12 18.08
N THR A 470 18.84 4.89 18.11
CA THR A 470 20.11 4.52 17.46
C THR A 470 20.65 3.23 18.06
N GLU A 471 20.72 3.14 19.39
CA GLU A 471 21.17 1.93 20.09
C GLU A 471 20.30 0.72 19.72
N LYS A 472 18.98 0.85 19.83
CA LYS A 472 18.04 -0.25 19.57
C LYS A 472 18.06 -0.75 18.12
N LEU A 473 18.35 0.13 17.15
CA LEU A 473 18.23 -0.19 15.72
C LEU A 473 19.58 -0.50 15.05
N THR A 474 20.71 -0.36 15.74
CA THR A 474 22.05 -0.59 15.16
C THR A 474 22.21 -1.99 14.59
N GLU A 475 21.96 -3.03 15.39
CA GLU A 475 22.12 -4.42 14.97
C GLU A 475 21.08 -4.85 13.91
N PRO A 476 19.76 -4.59 14.09
CA PRO A 476 18.76 -4.91 13.06
C PRO A 476 19.06 -4.27 11.70
N VAL A 477 19.47 -2.99 11.67
CA VAL A 477 19.78 -2.29 10.42
C VAL A 477 21.04 -2.85 9.78
N SER A 478 22.06 -3.21 10.57
CA SER A 478 23.29 -3.81 10.05
C SER A 478 23.00 -5.15 9.36
N THR A 479 22.21 -6.00 9.99
CA THR A 479 21.76 -7.29 9.43
C THR A 479 20.95 -7.10 8.14
N MET A 480 20.03 -6.13 8.12
CA MET A 480 19.24 -5.81 6.93
C MET A 480 20.12 -5.35 5.76
N ARG A 481 21.12 -4.49 6.01
CA ARG A 481 22.05 -4.00 4.95
C ARG A 481 22.82 -5.13 4.28
N LEU A 482 23.24 -6.14 5.04
CA LEU A 482 23.92 -7.33 4.50
C LEU A 482 23.01 -8.16 3.58
N GLY A 483 21.68 -8.03 3.73
CA GLY A 483 20.67 -8.73 2.95
C GLY A 483 19.99 -7.89 1.85
N ASP A 484 20.35 -6.62 1.64
CA ASP A 484 19.72 -5.71 0.66
C ASP A 484 20.13 -6.05 -0.80
N ASN A 485 19.66 -7.21 -1.26
CA ASN A 485 19.87 -7.72 -2.60
C ASN A 485 18.85 -7.13 -3.59
N PHE A 486 19.32 -6.78 -4.78
CA PHE A 486 18.47 -6.34 -5.88
C PHE A 486 18.10 -7.52 -6.78
N ALA A 487 16.88 -8.03 -6.60
CA ALA A 487 16.38 -9.18 -7.34
C ALA A 487 16.04 -8.83 -8.80
N VAL A 488 16.57 -9.63 -9.73
CA VAL A 488 16.40 -9.53 -11.19
C VAL A 488 15.67 -10.76 -11.72
N ASP A 489 14.67 -10.56 -12.58
CA ASP A 489 13.87 -11.65 -13.13
C ASP A 489 14.53 -12.33 -14.35
N ALA A 490 15.06 -11.54 -15.28
CA ALA A 490 15.71 -12.06 -16.48
C ALA A 490 16.61 -11.02 -17.16
N THR A 491 17.40 -11.47 -18.14
CA THR A 491 18.06 -10.56 -19.09
C THR A 491 17.22 -10.36 -20.35
N LEU A 492 17.32 -9.18 -20.95
CA LEU A 492 16.76 -8.88 -22.27
C LEU A 492 17.76 -8.05 -23.07
N THR A 493 17.70 -8.19 -24.40
CA THR A 493 18.35 -7.25 -25.32
C THR A 493 17.36 -6.16 -25.72
N ALA A 494 17.87 -5.02 -26.21
CA ALA A 494 17.02 -3.98 -26.78
C ALA A 494 16.09 -4.51 -27.90
N ALA A 495 16.54 -5.46 -28.73
CA ALA A 495 15.69 -6.12 -29.73
C ALA A 495 14.64 -7.10 -29.15
N GLY A 496 14.93 -7.71 -27.99
CA GLY A 496 14.01 -8.60 -27.30
C GLY A 496 12.90 -7.89 -26.51
N ALA A 497 13.10 -6.61 -26.18
CA ALA A 497 12.12 -5.77 -25.50
C ALA A 497 11.03 -5.27 -26.48
N GLN A 498 10.11 -6.16 -26.84
CA GLN A 498 9.03 -5.88 -27.79
C GLN A 498 7.67 -5.70 -27.08
N PRO A 499 6.72 -4.94 -27.65
CA PRO A 499 5.40 -4.74 -27.05
C PRO A 499 4.68 -6.04 -26.69
N ALA A 500 4.76 -7.07 -27.56
CA ALA A 500 4.17 -8.38 -27.30
C ALA A 500 4.73 -9.07 -26.04
N VAL A 501 6.00 -8.86 -25.71
CA VAL A 501 6.61 -9.37 -24.47
C VAL A 501 6.02 -8.65 -23.27
N VAL A 502 5.89 -7.33 -23.32
CA VAL A 502 5.31 -6.53 -22.22
C VAL A 502 3.84 -6.91 -22.00
N THR A 503 3.04 -7.01 -23.06
CA THR A 503 1.64 -7.46 -22.97
C THR A 503 1.52 -8.88 -22.40
N ALA A 504 2.45 -9.79 -22.73
CA ALA A 504 2.48 -11.10 -22.10
C ALA A 504 2.80 -11.03 -20.60
N LEU A 505 3.75 -10.18 -20.21
CA LEU A 505 4.14 -9.97 -18.81
C LEU A 505 3.01 -9.34 -17.99
N GLU A 506 2.23 -8.42 -18.56
CA GLU A 506 1.06 -7.81 -17.91
C GLU A 506 0.03 -8.85 -17.44
N ARG A 507 -0.01 -10.05 -18.06
CA ARG A 507 -0.87 -11.16 -17.60
C ARG A 507 -0.47 -11.67 -16.21
N ALA A 508 0.80 -11.53 -15.81
CA ALA A 508 1.27 -11.82 -14.45
C ALA A 508 0.89 -10.72 -13.45
N GLY A 509 0.38 -9.59 -13.92
CA GLY A 509 -0.23 -8.54 -13.10
C GLY A 509 -1.62 -8.95 -12.55
N PRO A 510 -2.24 -8.12 -11.69
CA PRO A 510 -1.81 -6.78 -11.31
C PRO A 510 -0.51 -6.81 -10.50
N PHE A 511 0.34 -5.81 -10.72
CA PHE A 511 1.57 -5.61 -9.97
C PHE A 511 1.33 -4.62 -8.83
N GLY A 512 2.02 -4.80 -7.71
CA GLY A 512 1.86 -4.03 -6.49
C GLY A 512 2.61 -4.66 -5.31
N GLN A 513 2.18 -4.36 -4.08
CA GLN A 513 2.80 -4.95 -2.90
C GLN A 513 2.70 -6.48 -2.93
N GLY A 514 3.79 -7.16 -2.55
CA GLY A 514 3.88 -8.62 -2.59
C GLY A 514 4.00 -9.21 -4.00
N GLN A 515 3.76 -8.41 -5.05
CA GLN A 515 3.85 -8.82 -6.44
C GLN A 515 4.45 -7.70 -7.30
N PRO A 516 5.75 -7.39 -7.13
CA PRO A 516 6.39 -6.28 -7.84
C PRO A 516 6.44 -6.54 -9.34
N GLU A 517 6.53 -5.45 -10.12
CA GLU A 517 6.80 -5.51 -11.55
C GLU A 517 8.09 -6.30 -11.85
N PRO A 518 8.14 -7.09 -12.94
CA PRO A 518 9.34 -7.80 -13.34
C PRO A 518 10.50 -6.85 -13.68
N VAL A 519 11.67 -7.13 -13.10
CA VAL A 519 12.90 -6.37 -13.31
C VAL A 519 13.77 -7.10 -14.32
N PHE A 520 14.10 -6.43 -15.42
CA PHE A 520 14.97 -6.95 -16.47
C PHE A 520 16.31 -6.25 -16.47
N VAL A 521 17.35 -7.00 -16.82
CA VAL A 521 18.70 -6.45 -17.05
C VAL A 521 19.00 -6.42 -18.54
N PHE A 522 19.49 -5.27 -19.01
CA PHE A 522 20.07 -5.05 -20.32
C PHE A 522 21.59 -5.11 -20.18
N PRO A 523 22.22 -6.27 -20.45
CA PRO A 523 23.63 -6.46 -20.15
C PRO A 523 24.52 -5.74 -21.16
N GLN A 524 25.56 -5.05 -20.66
CA GLN A 524 26.61 -4.40 -21.48
C GLN A 524 26.07 -3.55 -22.64
N HIS A 525 24.89 -2.93 -22.47
CA HIS A 525 24.37 -2.01 -23.49
C HIS A 525 25.19 -0.73 -23.45
N ARG A 526 25.55 -0.21 -24.63
CA ARG A 526 26.28 1.06 -24.69
C ARG A 526 25.33 2.21 -24.40
N LEU A 527 25.67 3.04 -23.43
CA LEU A 527 24.92 4.25 -23.15
C LEU A 527 25.25 5.31 -24.20
N ILE A 528 24.29 5.67 -25.03
CA ILE A 528 24.49 6.60 -26.14
C ILE A 528 24.16 8.02 -25.73
N GLU A 529 23.16 8.17 -24.88
CA GLU A 529 22.68 9.44 -24.39
C GLU A 529 22.20 9.30 -22.95
N ALA A 530 22.48 10.31 -22.13
CA ALA A 530 21.86 10.52 -20.83
C ALA A 530 21.70 12.02 -20.61
N ARG A 531 20.45 12.48 -20.39
CA ARG A 531 20.15 13.90 -20.15
C ARG A 531 19.04 14.05 -19.12
N GLU A 532 19.09 15.14 -18.37
CA GLU A 532 18.01 15.52 -17.48
C GLU A 532 16.79 16.00 -18.29
N VAL A 533 15.58 15.65 -17.84
CA VAL A 533 14.32 16.02 -18.48
C VAL A 533 13.24 16.40 -17.46
N GLY A 534 12.40 17.37 -17.83
CA GLY A 534 11.31 17.86 -16.99
C GLY A 534 11.80 18.64 -15.77
N SER A 535 10.88 19.00 -14.88
CA SER A 535 11.16 19.76 -13.64
C SER A 535 11.39 18.88 -12.40
N GLY A 536 11.39 17.54 -12.56
CA GLY A 536 11.43 16.57 -11.46
C GLY A 536 12.74 15.81 -11.29
N GLY A 537 13.83 16.28 -11.92
CA GLY A 537 15.15 15.64 -11.84
C GLY A 537 15.18 14.23 -12.45
N HIS A 538 14.47 13.99 -13.56
CA HIS A 538 14.45 12.69 -14.22
C HIS A 538 15.58 12.59 -15.25
N MET A 539 16.21 11.41 -15.39
CA MET A 539 17.22 11.16 -16.42
C MET A 539 16.60 10.35 -17.56
N ARG A 540 16.56 10.89 -18.78
CA ARG A 540 16.22 10.12 -19.99
C ARG A 540 17.49 9.63 -20.66
N VAL A 541 17.48 8.36 -21.08
CA VAL A 541 18.62 7.70 -21.68
C VAL A 541 18.27 6.99 -22.99
N LYS A 542 19.30 6.74 -23.79
CA LYS A 542 19.24 5.87 -24.96
C LYS A 542 20.33 4.81 -24.88
N LEU A 543 19.94 3.55 -24.92
CA LEU A 543 20.82 2.39 -24.83
C LEU A 543 20.90 1.70 -26.18
N ARG A 544 22.10 1.22 -26.55
CA ARG A 544 22.33 0.45 -27.77
C ARG A 544 22.80 -0.97 -27.43
N GLY A 545 22.09 -1.98 -27.94
CA GLY A 545 22.46 -3.39 -27.84
C GLY A 545 23.64 -3.74 -28.75
N GLY A 546 24.26 -4.90 -28.51
CA GLY A 546 25.38 -5.39 -29.32
C GLY A 546 25.03 -5.67 -30.79
N ASP A 547 23.76 -5.97 -31.06
CA ASP A 547 23.17 -6.12 -32.40
C ASP A 547 22.86 -4.78 -33.09
N GLY A 548 23.12 -3.65 -32.41
CA GLY A 548 22.85 -2.32 -32.91
C GLY A 548 21.43 -1.79 -32.66
N SER A 549 20.53 -2.60 -32.07
CA SER A 549 19.19 -2.18 -31.68
C SER A 549 19.21 -1.14 -30.56
N PHE A 550 18.15 -0.35 -30.43
CA PHE A 550 18.05 0.71 -29.42
C PHE A 550 16.83 0.54 -28.54
N ILE A 551 16.99 0.92 -27.27
CA ILE A 551 15.88 1.07 -26.33
C ILE A 551 16.03 2.41 -25.58
N GLY A 552 14.90 3.11 -25.41
CA GLY A 552 14.82 4.31 -24.59
C GLY A 552 14.58 3.95 -23.13
N GLY A 553 15.02 4.80 -22.22
CA GLY A 553 14.74 4.60 -20.80
C GLY A 553 14.63 5.89 -20.01
N ILE A 554 14.02 5.79 -18.84
CA ILE A 554 13.86 6.87 -17.88
C ILE A 554 14.20 6.41 -16.46
N ALA A 555 15.09 7.13 -15.78
CA ALA A 555 15.32 7.00 -14.35
C ALA A 555 14.65 8.18 -13.64
N PHE A 556 13.58 7.92 -12.88
CA PHE A 556 12.84 8.99 -12.22
C PHE A 556 13.61 9.55 -11.01
N ARG A 557 13.69 10.89 -10.88
CA ARG A 557 14.30 11.58 -9.73
C ARG A 557 15.76 11.17 -9.48
N ALA A 558 16.47 10.84 -10.56
CA ALA A 558 17.84 10.36 -10.52
C ALA A 558 18.88 11.46 -10.76
N ALA A 559 18.50 12.64 -11.26
CA ALA A 559 19.43 13.74 -11.50
C ALA A 559 20.11 14.18 -10.20
N GLY A 560 21.44 14.35 -10.25
CA GLY A 560 22.28 14.62 -9.07
C GLY A 560 22.40 13.46 -8.07
N GLN A 561 21.80 12.30 -8.36
CA GLN A 561 21.81 11.12 -7.49
C GLN A 561 22.82 10.08 -7.93
N PRO A 562 23.21 9.12 -7.06
CA PRO A 562 24.18 8.10 -7.42
C PRO A 562 23.86 7.40 -8.76
N LEU A 563 22.59 7.06 -8.99
CA LEU A 563 22.14 6.49 -10.26
C LEU A 563 22.29 7.46 -11.45
N GLY A 564 21.85 8.71 -11.34
CA GLY A 564 21.97 9.68 -12.44
C GLY A 564 23.43 10.06 -12.72
N ASN A 565 24.26 10.17 -11.69
CA ASN A 565 25.69 10.39 -11.82
C ASN A 565 26.36 9.22 -12.54
N ALA A 566 26.03 7.98 -12.16
CA ALA A 566 26.52 6.78 -12.83
C ALA A 566 26.10 6.72 -14.31
N LEU A 567 24.86 7.10 -14.64
CA LEU A 567 24.39 7.20 -16.01
C LEU A 567 25.17 8.29 -16.77
N SER A 568 25.20 9.52 -16.29
CA SER A 568 25.90 10.65 -16.95
C SER A 568 27.39 10.36 -17.21
N GLN A 569 28.07 9.73 -16.25
CA GLN A 569 29.51 9.40 -16.36
C GLN A 569 29.79 8.22 -17.30
N SER A 570 28.77 7.45 -17.68
CA SER A 570 28.93 6.24 -18.50
C SER A 570 28.59 6.47 -19.98
N ILE A 571 28.33 7.70 -20.41
CA ILE A 571 28.05 8.02 -21.82
C ILE A 571 29.22 7.53 -22.69
N GLY A 572 28.88 6.82 -23.77
CA GLY A 572 29.83 6.18 -24.67
C GLY A 572 30.33 4.81 -24.22
N ASN A 573 30.13 4.42 -22.95
CA ASN A 573 30.65 3.18 -22.38
C ASN A 573 29.57 2.09 -22.24
N PRO A 574 29.96 0.79 -22.22
CA PRO A 574 29.05 -0.30 -21.86
C PRO A 574 28.57 -0.19 -20.41
N LEU A 575 27.30 -0.52 -20.17
CA LEU A 575 26.68 -0.51 -18.85
C LEU A 575 25.68 -1.67 -18.73
N HIS A 576 25.61 -2.31 -17.57
CA HIS A 576 24.45 -3.11 -17.19
C HIS A 576 23.36 -2.18 -16.67
N VAL A 577 22.17 -2.22 -17.28
CA VAL A 577 21.03 -1.41 -16.84
C VAL A 577 19.90 -2.30 -16.39
N ALA A 578 19.36 -2.07 -15.20
CA ALA A 578 18.24 -2.82 -14.67
C ALA A 578 16.99 -1.96 -14.49
N GLY A 579 15.83 -2.49 -14.88
CA GLY A 579 14.57 -1.74 -14.78
C GLY A 579 13.34 -2.54 -15.17
N THR A 580 12.17 -1.94 -14.96
CA THR A 580 10.88 -2.48 -15.39
C THR A 580 10.55 -1.98 -16.80
N LEU A 581 9.70 -2.69 -17.53
CA LEU A 581 9.30 -2.32 -18.90
C LEU A 581 7.90 -1.73 -18.91
N SER A 582 7.70 -0.70 -19.74
CA SER A 582 6.40 -0.13 -20.02
C SER A 582 6.22 0.13 -21.51
N ILE A 583 4.98 0.14 -21.99
CA ILE A 583 4.65 0.53 -23.37
C ILE A 583 4.32 2.02 -23.38
N ASP A 584 5.13 2.81 -24.08
CA ASP A 584 4.77 4.16 -24.49
C ASP A 584 3.90 4.07 -25.76
N ARG A 585 2.73 4.72 -25.71
CA ARG A 585 1.75 4.77 -26.81
C ARG A 585 1.71 6.13 -27.52
N TRP A 586 2.65 7.02 -27.23
CA TRP A 586 2.64 8.36 -27.79
C TRP A 586 2.85 8.36 -29.32
N GLY A 587 2.02 9.17 -30.03
CA GLY A 587 2.12 9.33 -31.48
C GLY A 587 1.63 8.13 -32.31
N GLY A 588 0.87 7.21 -31.72
CA GLY A 588 0.23 6.09 -32.43
C GLY A 588 1.15 4.89 -32.71
N ASN A 589 2.43 4.95 -32.34
CA ASN A 589 3.36 3.82 -32.42
C ASN A 589 3.69 3.34 -31.00
N GLU A 590 3.45 2.06 -30.72
CA GLU A 590 3.84 1.46 -29.44
C GLU A 590 5.34 1.22 -29.38
N LYS A 591 6.00 1.76 -28.36
CA LYS A 591 7.43 1.57 -28.10
C LYS A 591 7.63 1.10 -26.68
N VAL A 592 8.53 0.15 -26.48
CA VAL A 592 8.94 -0.26 -25.14
C VAL A 592 9.98 0.72 -24.60
N GLU A 593 9.75 1.23 -23.40
CA GLU A 593 10.74 1.97 -22.63
C GLU A 593 11.11 1.20 -21.36
N VAL A 594 12.35 1.37 -20.90
CA VAL A 594 12.79 0.86 -19.59
C VAL A 594 12.70 1.94 -18.52
N ARG A 595 11.95 1.68 -17.46
CA ARG A 595 12.02 2.46 -16.22
C ARG A 595 13.21 1.97 -15.41
N ILE A 596 14.29 2.74 -15.45
CA ILE A 596 15.58 2.36 -14.86
C ILE A 596 15.51 2.49 -13.34
N MET A 597 15.90 1.41 -12.67
CA MET A 597 15.92 1.29 -11.20
C MET A 597 17.33 1.14 -10.66
N ASP A 598 18.28 0.64 -11.47
CA ASP A 598 19.67 0.51 -11.08
C ASP A 598 20.58 0.40 -12.33
N ALA A 599 21.88 0.58 -12.12
CA ALA A 599 22.88 0.36 -13.15
C ALA A 599 24.20 -0.12 -12.52
N ALA A 600 25.02 -0.83 -13.29
CA ALA A 600 26.35 -1.27 -12.86
C ALA A 600 27.31 -1.29 -14.05
N ARG A 601 28.58 -0.98 -13.78
CA ARG A 601 29.64 -1.15 -14.78
C ARG A 601 29.92 -2.64 -14.95
N PRO A 602 30.09 -3.13 -16.20
CA PRO A 602 30.63 -4.47 -16.43
C PRO A 602 32.04 -4.56 -15.85
N GLU A 603 32.39 -5.71 -15.28
CA GLU A 603 33.77 -6.02 -14.88
C GLU A 603 34.71 -6.16 -16.08
#